data_AF-A0A0F2LAJ3-F1
#
_entry.id   AF-A0A0F2LAJ3-F1
#
_cell.length_a   1.000
_cell.length_b   1.000
_cell.length_c   1.000
_cell.angle_alpha   90.00
_cell.angle_beta   90.00
_cell.angle_gamma   90.00
#
_symmetry.space_group_name_H-M   'P 1'
#
loop_
_entity.id
_entity.type
_entity.pdbx_description
1 polymer ?
#
loop_
_entity_poly.entity_id
_entity_poly.type
_entity_poly.pdbx_seq_one_letter_code
_entity_poly.pdbx_strand_id
1 'polypeptide(L)' 'MVVTVVSDAIDALLRQKRQEVITSEDLMKMLKMTRLEVSDAELRKALMLLELYGKIYVKKIRKENREIYQIIKRK' A
#
# COMPACT_ATOMS: atom_id res chain seq x y z
N MET A 1 -9.54 -6.49 -9.67
CA MET A 1 -10.24 -6.48 -8.36
C MET A 1 -9.28 -6.09 -7.24
N VAL A 2 -8.25 -6.89 -6.93
CA VAL A 2 -7.30 -6.59 -5.84
C VAL A 2 -6.57 -5.25 -6.02
N VAL A 3 -6.14 -4.90 -7.23
CA VAL A 3 -5.46 -3.61 -7.51
C VAL A 3 -6.35 -2.42 -7.14
N THR A 4 -7.63 -2.48 -7.50
CA THR A 4 -8.61 -1.43 -7.19
C THR A 4 -8.79 -1.30 -5.68
N VAL A 5 -8.99 -2.42 -4.98
CA VAL A 5 -9.10 -2.46 -3.51
C VAL A 5 -7.86 -1.86 -2.83
N VAL A 6 -6.66 -2.23 -3.29
CA VAL A 6 -5.40 -1.69 -2.76
C VAL A 6 -5.28 -0.20 -3.04
N SER A 7 -5.69 0.26 -4.24
CA SER A 7 -5.70 1.68 -4.59
C SER A 7 -6.63 2.47 -3.67
N ASP A 8 -7.85 1.98 -3.45
CA ASP A 8 -8.85 2.64 -2.60
C ASP A 8 -8.38 2.70 -1.14
N ALA A 9 -7.75 1.62 -0.65
CA ALA A 9 -7.15 1.57 0.68
C ALA A 9 -5.98 2.56 0.83
N ILE A 10 -5.13 2.69 -0.19
CA ILE A 10 -4.05 3.70 -0.21
C ILE A 10 -4.62 5.11 -0.12
N ASP A 11 -5.61 5.43 -0.96
CA ASP A 11 -6.23 6.75 -0.98
C ASP A 11 -6.94 7.07 0.34
N ALA A 12 -7.62 6.09 0.93
CA ALA A 12 -8.26 6.24 2.24
C ALA A 12 -7.23 6.52 3.34
N LEU A 13 -6.13 5.76 3.41
CA LEU A 13 -5.09 5.95 4.43
C LEU A 13 -4.39 7.31 4.30
N LEU A 14 -4.04 7.71 3.08
CA LEU A 14 -3.39 8.99 2.82
C LEU A 14 -4.31 10.16 3.18
N ARG A 15 -5.60 10.08 2.87
CA ARG A 15 -6.60 11.09 3.25
C ARG A 15 -6.82 11.14 4.76
N GLN A 16 -7.01 9.99 5.41
CA GLN A 16 -7.37 9.91 6.82
C GLN A 16 -6.22 10.36 7.74
N LYS A 17 -4.99 9.97 7.43
CA LYS A 17 -3.83 10.31 8.27
C LYS A 17 -3.22 11.68 7.92
N ARG A 18 -3.66 12.35 6.84
CA ARG A 18 -2.97 13.51 6.24
C ARG A 18 -1.45 13.28 6.08
N GLN A 19 -1.06 12.01 5.90
CA GLN A 19 0.33 11.61 5.76
C GLN A 19 0.67 11.56 4.27
N GLU A 20 1.83 12.10 3.90
CA GLU A 20 2.35 11.99 2.53
C GLU A 20 2.90 10.58 2.23
N VAL A 21 3.17 9.80 3.28
CA VAL A 21 3.80 8.47 3.22
C VAL A 21 3.05 7.48 4.12
N ILE A 22 2.72 6.31 3.60
CA ILE A 22 2.17 5.17 4.35
C ILE A 22 3.05 3.94 4.13
N THR A 23 2.84 2.87 4.91
CA THR A 23 3.57 1.61 4.75
C THR A 23 2.68 0.44 4.32
N SER A 24 3.28 -0.61 3.76
CA SER A 24 2.59 -1.88 3.50
C SER A 24 2.00 -2.49 4.77
N GLU A 25 2.58 -2.22 5.96
CA GLU A 25 2.01 -2.66 7.23
C GLU A 25 0.70 -1.93 7.55
N ASP A 26 0.63 -0.62 7.31
CA ASP A 26 -0.61 0.16 7.48
C ASP A 26 -1.72 -0.35 6.56
N LEU A 27 -1.36 -0.63 5.30
CA LEU A 27 -2.25 -1.21 4.29
C LEU A 27 -2.79 -2.58 4.72
N MET A 28 -1.91 -3.50 5.12
CA MET A 28 -2.31 -4.83 5.56
C MET A 28 -3.21 -4.77 6.80
N LYS A 29 -2.94 -3.84 7.73
CA LYS A 29 -3.81 -3.62 8.90
C LYS A 29 -5.20 -3.14 8.47
N MET A 30 -5.30 -2.18 7.56
CA MET A 30 -6.58 -1.67 7.06
C MET A 30 -7.37 -2.74 6.30
N LEU A 31 -6.72 -3.49 5.41
CA LEU A 31 -7.36 -4.57 4.64
C LEU A 31 -7.92 -5.65 5.56
N LYS A 32 -7.18 -6.04 6.61
CA LYS A 32 -7.67 -6.96 7.64
C LYS A 32 -8.90 -6.42 8.38
N MET A 33 -8.93 -5.13 8.73
CA MET A 33 -10.09 -4.52 9.39
C MET A 33 -11.35 -4.55 8.52
N THR A 34 -11.19 -4.48 7.20
CA THR A 34 -12.30 -4.55 6.23
C THR A 34 -12.66 -5.99 5.85
N ARG A 35 -12.07 -7.00 6.50
CA ARG A 35 -12.22 -8.44 6.19
C ARG A 35 -11.86 -8.79 4.75
N LEU A 36 -10.99 -7.99 4.12
CA LEU A 36 -10.46 -8.27 2.80
C LEU A 36 -9.15 -9.05 2.97
N GLU A 37 -9.19 -10.33 2.61
CA GLU A 37 -7.99 -11.15 2.59
C GLU A 37 -7.21 -10.87 1.30
N VAL A 38 -6.03 -10.26 1.46
CA VAL A 38 -5.07 -10.04 0.38
C VAL A 38 -3.75 -10.65 0.83
N SER A 39 -3.21 -11.55 0.02
CA SER A 39 -1.90 -12.15 0.29
C SER A 39 -0.77 -11.13 0.09
N ASP A 40 0.37 -11.34 0.75
CA ASP A 40 1.55 -10.47 0.57
C ASP A 40 2.01 -10.41 -0.90
N ALA A 41 1.88 -11.53 -1.62
CA ALA A 41 2.22 -11.61 -3.04
C ALA A 41 1.29 -10.75 -3.91
N GLU A 42 -0.02 -10.77 -3.62
CA GLU A 42 -1.00 -9.94 -4.34
C GLU A 42 -0.84 -8.46 -4.02
N LEU A 43 -0.61 -8.12 -2.74
CA LEU A 43 -0.32 -6.75 -2.34
C LEU A 43 0.93 -6.23 -3.06
N ARG A 44 2.02 -7.01 -3.08
CA ARG A 44 3.25 -6.64 -3.79
C ARG A 44 3.00 -6.39 -5.27
N LYS A 45 2.29 -7.30 -5.95
CA LYS A 45 1.92 -7.14 -7.37
C LYS A 45 1.09 -5.87 -7.60
N ALA A 46 0.11 -5.60 -6.73
CA ALA A 46 -0.73 -4.42 -6.83
C ALA A 46 0.08 -3.12 -6.66
N LEU A 47 0.98 -3.07 -5.67
CA LEU A 47 1.86 -1.91 -5.46
C LEU A 47 2.77 -1.66 -6.67
N MET A 48 3.37 -2.70 -7.25
CA MET A 48 4.20 -2.57 -8.44
C MET A 48 3.40 -2.09 -9.67
N LEU A 49 2.18 -2.59 -9.85
CA LEU A 49 1.28 -2.13 -10.92
C LEU A 49 0.90 -0.66 -10.76
N LEU A 50 0.56 -0.22 -9.54
CA LEU A 50 0.20 1.17 -9.27
C LEU A 50 1.40 2.11 -9.44
N GLU A 51 2.61 1.66 -9.13
CA GLU A 51 3.84 2.41 -9.41
C GLU A 51 4.12 2.52 -10.91
N LEU A 52 3.96 1.42 -11.65
CA LEU A 52 4.12 1.39 -13.11
C LEU A 52 3.13 2.33 -13.81
N TYR A 53 1.88 2.37 -13.34
CA TYR A 53 0.86 3.31 -13.83
C TYR A 53 1.06 4.75 -13.34
N GLY A 54 2.11 5.02 -12.57
CA GLY A 54 2.43 6.35 -12.10
C GLY A 54 1.41 6.94 -11.13
N LYS A 55 0.73 6.10 -10.35
CA LYS A 55 -0.17 6.55 -9.27
C LYS A 55 0.57 6.79 -7.94
N ILE A 56 1.61 6.00 -7.68
CA ILE A 56 2.38 6.04 -6.44
C ILE A 56 3.88 5.86 -6.72
N TYR A 57 4.71 6.17 -5.74
CA TYR A 57 6.08 5.67 -5.63
C TYR A 57 6.14 4.61 -4.53
N VAL A 58 6.89 3.54 -4.78
CA VAL A 58 7.09 2.45 -3.82
C VAL A 58 8.59 2.36 -3.51
N LYS A 59 8.94 2.58 -2.25
CA LYS A 59 10.31 2.45 -1.76
C LYS A 59 10.39 1.24 -0.83
N LYS A 60 11.26 0.29 -1.17
CA LYS A 60 11.57 -0.83 -0.28
C LYS A 60 12.45 -0.34 0.87
N ILE A 61 12.05 -0.62 2.11
CA ILE A 61 12.81 -0.30 3.30
C ILE A 61 12.89 -1.51 4.23
N ARG A 62 13.96 -1.60 5.02
CA ARG A 62 14.17 -2.69 5.99
C ARG A 62 13.85 -2.16 7.37
N LYS A 63 12.93 -2.82 8.08
CA LYS A 63 12.52 -2.48 9.45
C LYS A 63 12.50 -3.74 10.28
N GLU A 64 13.22 -3.77 11.40
CA GLU A 64 13.26 -4.92 12.32
C GLU A 64 13.51 -6.27 11.62
N ASN A 65 14.49 -6.29 10.71
CA ASN A 65 14.84 -7.45 9.88
C ASN A 65 13.74 -7.94 8.91
N ARG A 66 12.65 -7.19 8.72
CA ARG A 66 11.60 -7.45 7.73
C ARG A 66 11.67 -6.45 6.59
N GLU A 67 11.30 -6.91 5.40
CA GLU A 67 11.15 -6.05 4.23
C GLU A 67 9.74 -5.46 4.23
N ILE A 68 9.66 -4.13 4.25
CA ILE A 68 8.39 -3.40 4.16
C ILE A 68 8.47 -2.36 3.03
N TYR A 69 7.31 -1.93 2.55
CA TYR A 69 7.22 -0.97 1.46
C TYR A 69 6.69 0.36 1.99
N GLN A 70 7.46 1.43 1.79
CA GLN A 70 6.97 2.80 1.89
C GLN A 70 6.26 3.16 0.59
N ILE A 71 5.10 3.79 0.73
CA ILE A 71 4.21 4.13 -0.38
C ILE A 71 3.92 5.62 -0.28
N ILE A 72 4.23 6.34 -1.36
CA ILE A 72 4.16 7.79 -1.45
C ILE A 72 3.25 8.14 -2.62
N LYS A 73 2.32 9.07 -2.41
CA LYS A 73 1.43 9.51 -3.49
C LYS A 73 2.21 10.30 -4.54
N ARG A 74 1.94 10.04 -5.83
CA ARG A 74 2.40 10.93 -6.90
C ARG A 74 1.46 12.14 -6.98
N LYS A 75 2.04 13.34 -7.07
CA LYS A 75 1.30 14.59 -7.31
C LYS A 75 0.85 14.68 -8.76
#